data_AF-A0A258ZL48-F1
#
_entry.id   AF-A0A258ZL48-F1
#
_cell.length_a   1.000
_cell.length_b   1.000
_cell.length_c   1.000
_cell.angle_alpha   90.00
_cell.angle_beta   90.00
_cell.angle_gamma   90.00
#
_symmetry.space_group_name_H-M   'P 1'
#
loop_
_entity.id
_entity.type
_entity.pdbx_description
1 polymer ?
#
loop_
_entity_poly.entity_id
_entity_poly.type
_entity_poly.pdbx_seq_one_letter_code
_entity_poly.pdbx_strand_id
1 'polypeptide(L)'
;MSQKKSLMWLVFTGMMIPPMGWLFLLSYSSLFTFEQLIQIVISWPMLGYMVIATAAMLIGFSQKFTLLEQLLQHKSKEDETAQLIGTIPYYFLTGQMLYNLFGPAVVLWGKPFMSIERFILAELAVLPLLFLFIIPVFILFVQKLEIWVDTVPLNVRYPFISFGKKMLLSLFTTIIGSSTLLVLLNVILLYTNPSITLHDLILKNLIVASIGITISAINIALLISQVTKPVTSLTHKLSTDLYDLTKSFCVVSRDETGTMAHSLAQFLSAIENSTGHSKKIATDNLSAAQNLQTLSEEIKQRVHTENAIAATSTKNARSIQVIVEQGVRDFADTQENMDYAFSQ
;
A
#
# COMPACT_ATOMS: atom_id res chain seq x y z
N MET A 1 -1.31 22.30 -4.36
CA MET A 1 -1.48 21.96 -5.79
C MET A 1 -2.27 20.66 -5.87
N SER A 2 -3.38 20.59 -6.64
CA SER A 2 -4.19 19.36 -6.75
C SER A 2 -3.33 18.18 -7.27
N GLN A 3 -3.53 16.97 -6.73
CA GLN A 3 -2.79 15.75 -7.13
C GLN A 3 -2.83 15.54 -8.65
N LYS A 4 -4.00 15.77 -9.26
CA LYS A 4 -4.22 15.77 -10.71
C LYS A 4 -3.25 16.71 -11.44
N LYS A 5 -3.08 17.94 -10.96
CA LYS A 5 -2.13 18.91 -11.56
C LYS A 5 -0.70 18.40 -11.45
N SER A 6 -0.31 17.81 -10.31
CA SER A 6 1.03 17.25 -10.14
C SER A 6 1.31 16.10 -11.13
N LEU A 7 0.34 15.21 -11.33
CA LEU A 7 0.45 14.12 -12.31
C LEU A 7 0.50 14.63 -13.74
N MET A 8 -0.32 15.64 -14.08
CA MET A 8 -0.28 16.28 -15.40
C MET A 8 1.07 16.93 -15.70
N TRP A 9 1.72 17.54 -14.71
CA TRP A 9 3.09 18.04 -14.85
C TRP A 9 4.11 16.93 -15.09
N LEU A 10 3.97 15.78 -14.44
CA LEU A 10 4.83 14.62 -14.71
C LEU A 10 4.62 14.05 -16.11
N VAL A 11 3.37 14.04 -16.61
CA VAL A 11 3.07 13.70 -18.01
C VAL A 11 3.79 14.67 -18.95
N PHE A 12 3.64 15.97 -18.74
CA PHE A 12 4.32 16.99 -19.55
C PHE A 12 5.84 16.84 -19.52
N THR A 13 6.43 16.74 -18.33
CA THR A 13 7.89 16.57 -18.17
C THR A 13 8.39 15.29 -18.84
N GLY A 14 7.63 14.20 -18.73
CA GLY A 14 7.93 12.95 -19.43
C GLY A 14 7.95 13.09 -20.94
N MET A 15 7.12 13.96 -21.52
CA MET A 15 7.11 14.24 -22.97
C MET A 15 8.23 15.19 -23.40
N MET A 16 8.72 16.06 -22.51
CA MET A 16 9.76 17.05 -22.85
C MET A 16 11.19 16.52 -22.68
N ILE A 17 11.42 15.63 -21.71
CA ILE A 17 12.77 15.09 -21.43
C ILE A 17 13.37 14.35 -22.64
N PRO A 18 12.66 13.44 -23.31
CA PRO A 18 13.26 12.69 -24.41
C PRO A 18 13.67 13.56 -25.60
N PRO A 19 12.84 14.49 -26.13
CA PRO A 19 13.31 15.39 -27.20
C PRO A 19 14.56 16.19 -26.82
N MET A 20 14.65 16.67 -25.57
CA MET A 20 15.84 17.37 -25.08
C MET A 20 17.06 16.46 -25.03
N GLY A 21 16.91 15.25 -24.48
CA GLY A 21 17.98 14.25 -24.42
C GLY A 21 18.44 13.78 -25.81
N TRP A 22 17.50 13.65 -26.75
CA TRP A 22 17.75 13.29 -28.13
C TRP A 22 18.56 14.37 -28.84
N LEU A 23 18.10 15.63 -28.81
CA LEU A 23 18.82 16.76 -29.40
C LEU A 23 20.21 16.93 -28.79
N PHE A 24 20.33 16.75 -27.47
CA PHE A 24 21.62 16.76 -26.79
C PHE A 24 22.55 15.67 -27.34
N LEU A 25 22.07 14.41 -27.44
CA LEU A 25 22.87 13.30 -27.95
C LEU A 25 23.29 13.52 -29.41
N LEU A 26 22.38 14.02 -30.25
CA LEU A 26 22.65 14.36 -31.64
C LEU A 26 23.70 15.47 -31.79
N SER A 27 23.61 16.52 -30.97
CA SER A 27 24.58 17.60 -30.93
C SER A 27 25.93 17.14 -30.41
N TYR A 28 25.94 16.35 -29.34
CA TYR A 28 27.15 15.92 -28.65
C TYR A 28 27.98 14.94 -29.48
N SER A 29 27.31 14.09 -30.26
CA SER A 29 27.91 13.13 -31.17
C SER A 29 28.29 13.73 -32.54
N SER A 30 27.98 15.01 -32.76
CA SER A 30 28.17 15.70 -34.03
C SER A 30 27.46 15.02 -35.21
N LEU A 31 26.37 14.29 -34.97
CA LEU A 31 25.58 13.67 -36.05
C LEU A 31 24.94 14.73 -36.95
N PHE A 32 24.57 15.86 -36.34
CA PHE A 32 24.11 17.06 -37.04
C PHE A 32 24.95 18.26 -36.62
N THR A 33 25.18 19.18 -37.56
CA THR A 33 25.78 20.48 -37.23
C THR A 33 24.81 21.33 -36.41
N PHE A 34 25.33 22.34 -35.72
CA PHE A 34 24.49 23.27 -34.96
C PHE A 34 23.40 23.93 -35.82
N GLU A 35 23.74 24.32 -37.04
CA GLU A 35 22.79 24.88 -38.01
C GLU A 35 21.68 23.88 -38.39
N GLN A 36 22.05 22.61 -38.63
CA GLN A 36 21.07 21.55 -38.94
C GLN A 36 20.15 21.27 -37.75
N LEU A 37 20.67 21.30 -36.52
CA LEU A 37 19.86 21.16 -35.31
C LEU A 37 18.88 22.32 -35.13
N ILE A 38 19.28 23.57 -35.40
CA ILE A 38 18.36 24.71 -35.41
C ILE A 38 17.26 24.49 -36.46
N GLN A 39 17.63 24.05 -37.67
CA GLN A 39 16.66 23.73 -38.72
C GLN A 39 15.73 22.56 -38.37
N ILE A 40 16.15 21.64 -37.49
CA ILE A 40 15.29 20.59 -36.93
C ILE A 40 14.33 21.22 -35.93
N VAL A 41 14.85 21.90 -34.92
CA VAL A 41 14.10 22.45 -33.77
C VAL A 41 13.02 23.44 -34.21
N ILE A 42 13.34 24.37 -35.12
CA ILE A 42 12.43 25.44 -35.54
C ILE A 42 11.47 24.98 -36.65
N SER A 43 11.66 23.78 -37.20
CA SER A 43 10.84 23.35 -38.32
C SER A 43 9.39 23.03 -37.96
N TRP A 44 8.50 23.29 -38.90
CA TRP A 44 7.07 22.98 -38.77
C TRP A 44 6.78 21.51 -38.39
N PRO A 45 7.49 20.49 -38.92
CA PRO A 45 7.32 19.12 -38.46
C PRO A 45 7.65 18.92 -36.98
N MET A 46 8.72 19.51 -36.46
CA MET A 46 9.08 19.45 -35.04
C MET A 46 8.06 20.15 -34.17
N LEU A 47 7.75 21.41 -34.47
CA LEU A 47 6.79 22.19 -33.68
C LEU A 47 5.39 21.55 -33.73
N GLY A 48 4.95 21.14 -34.91
CA GLY A 48 3.67 20.45 -35.11
C GLY A 48 3.60 19.14 -34.35
N TYR A 49 4.63 18.28 -34.45
CA TYR A 49 4.69 17.03 -33.71
C TYR A 49 4.68 17.24 -32.20
N MET A 50 5.55 18.13 -31.70
CA MET A 50 5.64 18.46 -30.28
C MET A 50 4.30 18.96 -29.74
N VAL A 51 3.63 19.89 -30.43
CA VAL A 51 2.33 20.43 -30.01
C VAL A 51 1.24 19.38 -30.08
N ILE A 52 1.07 18.71 -31.22
CA ILE A 52 -0.04 17.76 -31.44
C ILE A 52 0.11 16.54 -30.52
N ALA A 53 1.29 15.92 -30.47
CA ALA A 53 1.48 14.71 -29.69
C ALA A 53 1.47 15.00 -28.17
N THR A 54 2.06 16.11 -27.73
CA THR A 54 1.96 16.53 -26.31
C THR A 54 0.53 16.88 -25.94
N ALA A 55 -0.20 17.62 -26.79
CA ALA A 55 -1.61 17.94 -26.54
C ALA A 55 -2.47 16.67 -26.49
N ALA A 56 -2.29 15.73 -27.42
CA ALA A 56 -3.02 14.46 -27.44
C ALA A 56 -2.78 13.66 -26.15
N MET A 57 -1.53 13.56 -25.70
CA MET A 57 -1.19 12.91 -24.43
C MET A 57 -1.81 13.62 -23.23
N LEU A 58 -1.69 14.95 -23.14
CA LEU A 58 -2.26 15.73 -22.03
C LEU A 58 -3.79 15.65 -22.00
N ILE A 59 -4.46 15.72 -23.15
CA ILE A 59 -5.92 15.56 -23.23
C ILE A 59 -6.33 14.16 -22.81
N GLY A 60 -5.65 13.12 -23.32
CA GLY A 60 -5.92 11.72 -22.95
C GLY A 60 -5.78 11.48 -21.44
N PHE A 61 -4.70 11.97 -20.83
CA PHE A 61 -4.51 11.88 -19.37
C PHE A 61 -5.50 12.73 -18.60
N SER A 62 -5.83 13.94 -19.07
CA SER A 62 -6.84 14.80 -18.43
C SER A 62 -8.21 14.12 -18.38
N GLN A 63 -8.63 13.45 -19.46
CA GLN A 63 -9.85 12.66 -19.51
C GLN A 63 -9.81 11.49 -18.52
N LYS A 64 -8.72 10.70 -18.53
CA LYS A 64 -8.54 9.57 -17.61
C LYS A 64 -8.52 10.00 -16.15
N PHE A 65 -7.88 11.11 -15.82
CA PHE A 65 -7.84 11.66 -14.47
C PHE A 65 -9.18 12.25 -14.03
N THR A 66 -9.92 12.87 -14.94
CA THR A 66 -11.28 13.35 -14.64
C THR A 66 -12.24 12.19 -14.39
N LEU A 67 -12.13 11.13 -15.19
CA LEU A 67 -12.88 9.89 -14.96
C LEU A 67 -12.51 9.26 -13.61
N LEU A 68 -11.22 9.18 -13.28
CA LEU A 68 -10.77 8.68 -11.99
C LEU A 68 -11.33 9.51 -10.82
N GLU A 69 -11.29 10.84 -10.93
CA GLU A 69 -11.84 11.77 -9.94
C GLU A 69 -13.35 11.56 -9.72
N GLN A 70 -14.12 11.30 -10.78
CA GLN A 70 -15.54 10.96 -10.70
C GLN A 70 -15.78 9.59 -10.06
N LEU A 71 -14.98 8.59 -10.43
CA LEU A 71 -15.08 7.23 -9.89
C LEU A 71 -14.74 7.17 -8.39
N LEU A 72 -13.74 7.94 -7.95
CA LEU A 72 -13.36 8.05 -6.53
C LEU A 72 -14.49 8.59 -5.64
N GLN A 73 -15.46 9.32 -6.20
CA GLN A 73 -16.62 9.82 -5.45
C GLN A 73 -17.72 8.76 -5.25
N HIS A 74 -17.69 7.66 -6.02
CA HIS A 74 -18.75 6.64 -6.04
C HIS A 74 -18.26 5.29 -5.52
N LYS A 75 -18.55 4.98 -4.25
CA LYS A 75 -18.19 3.68 -3.62
C LYS A 75 -18.77 2.45 -4.34
N SER A 76 -19.84 2.59 -5.12
CA SER A 76 -20.45 1.46 -5.84
C SER A 76 -19.63 1.00 -7.06
N LYS A 77 -18.54 1.67 -7.42
CA LYS A 77 -17.73 1.42 -8.61
C LYS A 77 -16.27 1.07 -8.31
N GLU A 78 -16.02 0.37 -7.20
CA GLU A 78 -14.67 0.02 -6.75
C GLU A 78 -13.88 -0.78 -7.81
N ASP A 79 -14.51 -1.75 -8.50
CA ASP A 79 -13.85 -2.55 -9.54
C ASP A 79 -13.44 -1.72 -10.77
N GLU A 80 -14.34 -0.86 -11.26
CA GLU A 80 -14.06 0.07 -12.38
C GLU A 80 -12.91 1.02 -12.01
N THR A 81 -12.90 1.49 -10.76
CA THR A 81 -11.86 2.38 -10.21
C THR A 81 -10.52 1.66 -10.17
N ALA A 82 -10.47 0.44 -9.62
CA ALA A 82 -9.26 -0.35 -9.52
C ALA A 82 -8.67 -0.70 -10.91
N GLN A 83 -9.52 -1.05 -11.87
CA GLN A 83 -9.11 -1.30 -13.25
C GLN A 83 -8.48 -0.05 -13.91
N LEU A 84 -9.10 1.11 -13.73
CA LEU A 84 -8.57 2.36 -14.27
C LEU A 84 -7.20 2.70 -13.64
N ILE A 85 -7.08 2.58 -12.32
CA ILE A 85 -5.82 2.81 -11.60
C ILE A 85 -4.72 1.89 -12.10
N GLY A 86 -5.01 0.59 -12.27
CA GLY A 86 -4.04 -0.39 -12.75
C GLY A 86 -3.56 -0.15 -14.19
N THR A 87 -4.39 0.48 -15.04
CA THR A 87 -4.09 0.68 -16.47
C THR A 87 -3.36 2.00 -16.76
N ILE A 88 -3.53 3.03 -15.94
CA ILE A 88 -2.92 4.36 -16.13
C ILE A 88 -1.38 4.31 -16.30
N PRO A 89 -0.62 3.57 -15.48
CA PRO A 89 0.84 3.46 -15.68
C PRO A 89 1.25 2.85 -17.02
N TYR A 90 0.52 1.84 -17.51
CA TYR A 90 0.80 1.23 -18.81
C TYR A 90 0.50 2.19 -19.95
N TYR A 91 -0.60 2.95 -19.84
CA TYR A 91 -0.94 4.00 -20.80
C TYR A 91 0.17 5.06 -20.90
N PHE A 92 0.80 5.41 -19.78
CA PHE A 92 1.96 6.31 -19.77
C PHE A 92 3.13 5.73 -20.56
N LEU A 93 3.54 4.49 -20.26
CA LEU A 93 4.66 3.85 -20.94
C LEU A 93 4.41 3.64 -22.44
N THR A 94 3.21 3.19 -22.82
CA THR A 94 2.84 3.02 -24.23
C THR A 94 2.81 4.36 -24.96
N GLY A 95 2.23 5.40 -24.36
CA GLY A 95 2.22 6.74 -24.94
C GLY A 95 3.63 7.29 -25.13
N GLN A 96 4.51 7.12 -24.13
CA GLN A 96 5.92 7.46 -24.24
C GLN A 96 6.63 6.67 -25.35
N MET A 97 6.38 5.36 -25.45
CA MET A 97 6.98 4.53 -26.50
C MET A 97 6.60 5.02 -27.90
N LEU A 98 5.30 5.23 -28.15
CA LEU A 98 4.81 5.74 -29.43
C LEU A 98 5.35 7.14 -29.72
N TYR A 99 5.31 8.03 -28.73
CA TYR A 99 5.79 9.40 -28.89
C TYR A 99 7.28 9.47 -29.26
N ASN A 100 8.09 8.61 -28.67
CA ASN A 100 9.52 8.64 -28.93
C ASN A 100 9.89 7.91 -30.23
N LEU A 101 9.20 6.82 -30.58
CA LEU A 101 9.48 6.03 -31.78
C LEU A 101 9.04 6.71 -33.08
N PHE A 102 8.01 7.55 -33.05
CA PHE A 102 7.55 8.26 -34.25
C PHE A 102 8.12 9.67 -34.38
N GLY A 103 8.61 10.25 -33.27
CA GLY A 103 9.05 11.65 -33.24
C GLY A 103 10.16 11.95 -34.23
N PRO A 104 11.34 11.31 -34.11
CA PRO A 104 12.44 11.54 -35.04
C PRO A 104 12.08 11.25 -36.49
N ALA A 105 11.40 10.15 -36.78
CA ALA A 105 10.93 9.84 -38.11
C ALA A 105 10.13 10.99 -38.75
N VAL A 106 9.14 11.54 -38.03
CA VAL A 106 8.32 12.66 -38.53
C VAL A 106 9.15 13.92 -38.73
N VAL A 107 10.09 14.20 -37.81
CA VAL A 107 10.85 15.45 -37.80
C VAL A 107 11.98 15.48 -38.83
N LEU A 108 12.59 14.32 -39.08
CA LEU A 108 13.71 14.17 -40.01
C LEU A 108 13.26 13.91 -41.45
N TRP A 109 11.99 13.55 -41.65
CA TRP A 109 11.46 13.25 -42.98
C TRP A 109 11.62 14.43 -43.95
N GLY A 110 12.15 14.14 -45.14
CA GLY A 110 12.26 15.12 -46.23
C GLY A 110 13.32 16.22 -46.01
N LYS A 111 14.18 16.11 -44.99
CA LYS A 111 15.28 17.05 -44.79
C LYS A 111 16.38 16.83 -45.84
N PRO A 112 16.89 17.88 -46.50
CA PRO A 112 17.82 17.74 -47.62
C PRO A 112 19.21 17.22 -47.22
N PHE A 113 19.58 17.35 -45.93
CA PHE A 113 20.85 16.86 -45.38
C PHE A 113 20.77 15.45 -44.79
N MET A 114 19.64 14.75 -45.00
CA MET A 114 19.37 13.44 -44.42
C MET A 114 19.81 12.31 -45.37
N SER A 115 20.81 11.53 -44.95
CA SER A 115 21.09 10.23 -45.57
C SER A 115 20.36 9.12 -44.81
N ILE A 116 20.22 7.95 -45.43
CA ILE A 116 19.54 6.79 -44.82
C ILE A 116 20.27 6.36 -43.54
N GLU A 117 21.60 6.34 -43.56
CA GLU A 117 22.42 5.96 -42.41
C GLU A 117 22.25 6.95 -41.25
N ARG A 118 22.29 8.25 -41.55
CA ARG A 118 22.05 9.30 -40.54
C ARG A 118 20.66 9.22 -39.94
N PHE A 119 19.66 8.95 -40.77
CA PHE A 119 18.29 8.76 -40.33
C PHE A 119 18.17 7.57 -39.36
N ILE A 120 18.72 6.41 -39.72
CA ILE A 120 18.70 5.21 -38.87
C ILE A 120 19.43 5.45 -37.55
N LEU A 121 20.61 6.08 -37.59
CA LEU A 121 21.37 6.40 -36.38
C LEU A 121 20.63 7.37 -35.46
N ALA A 122 19.99 8.39 -36.04
CA ALA A 122 19.19 9.35 -35.29
C ALA A 122 17.93 8.71 -34.68
N GLU A 123 17.29 7.79 -35.39
CA GLU A 123 16.14 7.02 -34.88
C GLU A 123 16.55 6.09 -33.73
N LEU A 124 17.65 5.34 -33.90
CA LEU A 124 18.16 4.45 -32.86
C LEU A 124 18.61 5.21 -31.60
N ALA A 125 19.06 6.46 -31.73
CA ALA A 125 19.45 7.34 -30.63
C ALA A 125 18.30 7.62 -29.63
N VAL A 126 17.06 7.25 -29.96
CA VAL A 126 15.91 7.29 -29.06
C VAL A 126 15.92 6.16 -28.02
N LEU A 127 16.44 4.99 -28.36
CA LEU A 127 16.35 3.80 -27.50
C LEU A 127 16.92 4.04 -26.09
N PRO A 128 18.10 4.68 -25.94
CA PRO A 128 18.59 5.05 -24.61
C PRO A 128 17.64 5.95 -23.83
N LEU A 129 16.92 6.85 -24.51
CA LEU A 129 16.01 7.80 -23.87
C LEU A 129 14.78 7.08 -23.32
N LEU A 130 14.24 6.13 -24.09
CA LEU A 130 13.15 5.26 -23.66
C LEU A 130 13.51 4.44 -22.42
N PHE A 131 14.68 3.82 -22.43
CA PHE A 131 15.07 2.86 -21.39
C PHE A 131 15.71 3.51 -20.16
N LEU A 132 16.33 4.68 -20.30
CA LEU A 132 17.06 5.34 -19.21
C LEU A 132 16.39 6.62 -18.70
N PHE A 133 16.00 7.53 -19.59
CA PHE A 133 15.59 8.89 -19.22
C PHE A 133 14.13 9.00 -18.77
N ILE A 134 13.26 8.11 -19.25
CA ILE A 134 11.82 8.12 -18.92
C ILE A 134 11.55 7.45 -17.57
N ILE A 135 12.41 6.52 -17.15
CA ILE A 135 12.22 5.72 -15.94
C ILE A 135 12.11 6.57 -14.65
N PRO A 136 12.96 7.59 -14.38
CA PRO A 136 12.79 8.42 -13.20
C PRO A 136 11.41 9.10 -13.15
N VAL A 137 10.96 9.63 -14.29
CA VAL A 137 9.65 10.29 -14.41
C VAL A 137 8.53 9.29 -14.19
N PHE A 138 8.65 8.10 -14.76
CA PHE A 138 7.69 7.02 -14.59
C PHE A 138 7.57 6.59 -13.12
N ILE A 139 8.70 6.42 -12.41
CA ILE A 139 8.67 6.06 -10.98
C ILE A 139 7.97 7.15 -10.17
N LEU A 140 8.32 8.43 -10.40
CA LEU A 140 7.66 9.56 -9.72
C LEU A 140 6.16 9.63 -10.05
N PHE A 141 5.79 9.36 -11.29
CA PHE A 141 4.41 9.31 -11.75
C PHE A 141 3.62 8.24 -11.01
N VAL A 142 4.17 7.02 -10.94
CA VAL A 142 3.56 5.90 -10.21
C VAL A 142 3.42 6.22 -8.72
N GLN A 143 4.45 6.76 -8.08
CA GLN A 143 4.40 7.15 -6.66
C GLN A 143 3.32 8.20 -6.38
N LYS A 144 3.20 9.23 -7.24
CA LYS A 144 2.16 10.25 -7.10
C LYS A 144 0.76 9.70 -7.35
N LEU A 145 0.62 8.75 -8.27
CA LEU A 145 -0.65 8.07 -8.50
C LEU A 145 -1.05 7.22 -7.28
N GLU A 146 -0.12 6.47 -6.69
CA GLU A 146 -0.35 5.69 -5.47
C GLU A 146 -0.81 6.57 -4.31
N ILE A 147 -0.20 7.75 -4.14
CA ILE A 147 -0.61 8.73 -3.12
C ILE A 147 -2.01 9.27 -3.39
N TRP A 148 -2.38 9.51 -4.64
CA TRP A 148 -3.69 10.05 -4.95
C TRP A 148 -4.82 9.03 -4.71
N VAL A 149 -4.54 7.75 -4.89
CA VAL A 149 -5.53 6.67 -4.82
C VAL A 149 -5.36 5.78 -3.58
N ASP A 150 -4.85 6.36 -2.51
CA ASP A 150 -4.58 5.69 -1.22
C ASP A 150 -5.84 5.15 -0.54
N THR A 151 -6.97 5.84 -0.73
CA THR A 151 -8.29 5.49 -0.17
C THR A 151 -8.96 4.30 -0.86
N VAL A 152 -8.51 3.93 -2.07
CA VAL A 152 -9.11 2.81 -2.81
C VAL A 152 -8.53 1.50 -2.29
N PRO A 153 -9.34 0.49 -1.94
CA PRO A 153 -8.82 -0.79 -1.49
C PRO A 153 -7.95 -1.48 -2.55
N LEU A 154 -7.07 -2.38 -2.12
CA LEU A 154 -6.29 -3.22 -3.02
C LEU A 154 -7.22 -4.25 -3.69
N ASN A 155 -7.08 -4.44 -4.99
CA ASN A 155 -7.90 -5.36 -5.77
C ASN A 155 -7.04 -6.47 -6.35
N VAL A 156 -7.40 -7.73 -6.05
CA VAL A 156 -6.66 -8.92 -6.51
C VAL A 156 -6.86 -9.17 -8.00
N ARG A 157 -8.03 -8.83 -8.55
CA ARG A 157 -8.38 -9.02 -9.97
C ARG A 157 -7.69 -8.02 -10.88
N TYR A 158 -7.55 -6.78 -10.40
CA TYR A 158 -6.88 -5.69 -11.12
C TYR A 158 -5.69 -5.17 -10.29
N PRO A 159 -4.62 -5.96 -10.17
CA PRO A 159 -3.48 -5.58 -9.35
C PRO A 159 -2.77 -4.38 -9.96
N PHE A 160 -2.28 -3.50 -9.09
CA PHE A 160 -1.35 -2.46 -9.49
C PHE A 160 0.01 -3.08 -9.87
N ILE A 161 0.94 -2.28 -10.40
CA ILE A 161 2.27 -2.79 -10.76
C ILE A 161 2.95 -3.30 -9.48
N SER A 162 3.33 -4.59 -9.47
CA SER A 162 4.08 -5.16 -8.36
C SER A 162 5.45 -4.51 -8.21
N PHE A 163 5.95 -4.46 -6.98
CA PHE A 163 7.28 -3.97 -6.67
C PHE A 163 8.35 -4.75 -7.45
N GLY A 164 8.23 -6.08 -7.51
CA GLY A 164 9.13 -6.91 -8.32
C GLY A 164 9.17 -6.49 -9.79
N LYS A 165 8.02 -6.16 -10.40
CA LYS A 165 7.95 -5.66 -11.78
C LYS A 165 8.53 -4.25 -11.90
N LYS A 166 8.27 -3.34 -10.95
CA LYS A 166 8.86 -1.98 -10.94
C LYS A 166 10.40 -2.06 -10.86
N MET A 167 10.92 -2.89 -9.96
CA MET A 167 12.35 -3.11 -9.75
C MET A 167 12.99 -3.76 -10.99
N LEU A 168 12.41 -4.85 -11.49
CA LEU A 168 12.88 -5.52 -12.69
C LEU A 168 12.93 -4.55 -13.87
N LEU A 169 11.82 -3.85 -14.13
CA LEU A 169 11.73 -2.86 -15.21
C LEU A 169 12.83 -1.83 -15.05
N SER A 170 12.91 -1.15 -13.91
CA SER A 170 13.89 -0.08 -13.69
C SER A 170 15.34 -0.55 -13.81
N LEU A 171 15.71 -1.72 -13.27
CA LEU A 171 17.09 -2.23 -13.34
C LEU A 171 17.44 -2.65 -14.77
N PHE A 172 16.58 -3.46 -15.41
CA PHE A 172 16.84 -3.94 -16.76
C PHE A 172 16.87 -2.80 -17.77
N THR A 173 15.91 -1.87 -17.72
CA THR A 173 15.88 -0.75 -18.65
C THR A 173 17.05 0.20 -18.38
N THR A 174 17.47 0.41 -17.13
CA THR A 174 18.65 1.24 -16.83
C THR A 174 19.93 0.63 -17.39
N ILE A 175 20.13 -0.69 -17.23
CA ILE A 175 21.30 -1.40 -17.77
C ILE A 175 21.27 -1.35 -19.30
N ILE A 176 20.16 -1.78 -19.91
CA ILE A 176 19.98 -1.81 -21.37
C ILE A 176 20.15 -0.40 -21.94
N GLY A 177 19.52 0.60 -21.33
CA GLY A 177 19.57 2.00 -21.75
C GLY A 177 20.98 2.57 -21.68
N SER A 178 21.72 2.31 -20.59
CA SER A 178 23.12 2.78 -20.45
C SER A 178 24.07 2.07 -21.43
N SER A 179 23.94 0.76 -21.59
CA SER A 179 24.73 0.00 -22.58
C SER A 179 24.43 0.46 -24.00
N THR A 180 23.16 0.64 -24.34
CA THR A 180 22.73 1.11 -25.66
C THR A 180 23.22 2.54 -25.91
N LEU A 181 23.19 3.41 -24.89
CA LEU A 181 23.70 4.78 -24.98
C LEU A 181 25.18 4.81 -25.38
N LEU A 182 26.01 4.01 -24.68
CA LEU A 182 27.45 3.94 -24.95
C LEU A 182 27.73 3.32 -26.32
N VAL A 183 27.09 2.20 -26.65
CA VAL A 183 27.30 1.53 -27.95
C VAL A 183 26.89 2.46 -29.09
N LEU A 184 25.70 3.05 -29.03
CA LEU A 184 25.24 3.95 -30.08
C LEU A 184 26.09 5.21 -30.19
N LEU A 185 26.51 5.80 -29.07
CA LEU A 185 27.43 6.95 -29.12
C LEU A 185 28.71 6.60 -29.88
N ASN A 186 29.33 5.46 -29.59
CA ASN A 186 30.57 5.05 -30.26
C ASN A 186 30.34 4.75 -31.75
N VAL A 187 29.22 4.10 -32.10
CA VAL A 187 28.85 3.87 -33.50
C VAL A 187 28.65 5.19 -34.24
N ILE A 188 27.94 6.15 -33.63
CA ILE A 188 27.72 7.47 -34.23
C ILE A 188 29.05 8.21 -34.37
N LEU A 189 29.91 8.23 -33.36
CA LEU A 189 31.21 8.91 -33.42
C LEU A 189 32.13 8.30 -34.48
N LEU A 190 32.15 6.97 -34.63
CA LEU A 190 32.90 6.30 -35.68
C LEU A 190 32.41 6.69 -37.08
N TYR A 191 31.09 6.87 -37.24
CA TYR A 191 30.48 7.30 -38.49
C TYR A 191 30.74 8.79 -38.78
N THR A 192 30.62 9.66 -37.77
CA THR A 192 30.70 11.12 -37.96
C THR A 192 32.13 11.64 -37.99
N ASN A 193 33.05 11.00 -37.26
CA ASN A 193 34.44 11.41 -37.13
C ASN A 193 35.38 10.18 -37.21
N PRO A 194 35.64 9.63 -38.41
CA PRO A 194 36.47 8.43 -38.57
C PRO A 194 37.91 8.60 -38.07
N SER A 195 38.42 9.84 -38.02
CA SER A 195 39.74 10.20 -37.53
C SER A 195 39.74 10.77 -36.10
N ILE A 196 38.70 10.46 -35.30
CA ILE A 196 38.63 10.90 -33.90
C ILE A 196 39.83 10.37 -33.12
N THR A 197 40.46 11.24 -32.32
CA THR A 197 41.59 10.83 -31.50
C THR A 197 41.11 9.91 -30.37
N LEU A 198 41.97 8.99 -29.92
CA LEU A 198 41.65 8.13 -28.79
C LEU A 198 41.31 8.93 -27.53
N HIS A 199 41.99 10.07 -27.32
CA HIS A 199 41.74 10.97 -26.20
C HIS A 199 40.32 11.54 -26.23
N ASP A 200 39.88 12.07 -27.38
CA ASP A 200 38.54 12.64 -27.54
C ASP A 200 37.45 11.58 -27.39
N LEU A 201 37.68 10.37 -27.91
CA LEU A 201 36.77 9.24 -27.76
C LEU A 201 36.60 8.85 -26.29
N ILE A 202 37.70 8.76 -25.54
CA ILE A 202 37.67 8.45 -24.11
C ILE A 202 36.93 9.55 -23.34
N LEU A 203 37.24 10.83 -23.60
CA LEU A 203 36.60 11.95 -22.92
C LEU A 203 35.09 11.96 -23.17
N LYS A 204 34.66 11.74 -24.42
CA LYS A 204 33.24 11.70 -24.77
C LYS A 204 32.50 10.55 -24.09
N ASN A 205 33.11 9.37 -24.06
CA ASN A 205 32.55 8.22 -23.37
C ASN A 205 32.49 8.43 -21.85
N LEU A 206 33.50 9.05 -21.25
CA LEU A 206 33.51 9.34 -19.81
C LEU A 206 32.37 10.28 -19.43
N ILE A 207 32.15 11.37 -20.19
CA ILE A 207 31.05 12.31 -19.96
C ILE A 207 29.69 11.61 -20.05
N VAL A 208 29.47 10.82 -21.12
CA VAL A 208 28.19 10.11 -21.30
C VAL A 208 28.00 9.01 -20.27
N ALA A 209 29.08 8.31 -19.87
CA ALA A 209 29.05 7.36 -18.78
C ALA A 209 28.70 8.04 -17.45
N SER A 210 29.25 9.21 -17.15
CA SER A 210 28.90 9.99 -15.94
C SER A 210 27.44 10.40 -15.93
N ILE A 211 26.87 10.83 -17.07
CA ILE A 211 25.44 11.12 -17.19
C ILE A 211 24.62 9.84 -16.94
N GLY A 212 24.99 8.72 -17.58
CA GLY A 212 24.31 7.44 -17.42
C GLY A 212 24.32 6.94 -15.97
N ILE A 213 25.47 7.03 -15.30
CA ILE A 213 25.64 6.68 -13.88
C ILE A 213 24.77 7.59 -13.00
N THR A 214 24.74 8.89 -13.28
CA THR A 214 23.93 9.85 -12.51
C THR A 214 22.44 9.49 -12.60
N ILE A 215 21.92 9.24 -13.80
CA ILE A 215 20.52 8.84 -14.00
C ILE A 215 20.24 7.48 -13.34
N SER A 216 21.17 6.53 -13.46
CA SER A 216 21.07 5.22 -12.82
C SER A 216 21.00 5.34 -11.28
N ALA A 217 21.84 6.19 -10.69
CA ALA A 217 21.83 6.47 -9.26
C ALA A 217 20.50 7.10 -8.82
N ILE A 218 19.95 8.03 -9.61
CA ILE A 218 18.62 8.60 -9.37
C ILE A 218 17.54 7.51 -9.41
N ASN A 219 17.55 6.63 -10.42
CA ASN A 219 16.59 5.52 -10.53
C ASN A 219 16.65 4.60 -9.30
N ILE A 220 17.85 4.19 -8.89
CA ILE A 220 18.06 3.35 -7.71
C ILE A 220 17.60 4.08 -6.44
N ALA A 221 17.96 5.35 -6.26
CA ALA A 221 17.54 6.13 -5.09
C ALA A 221 16.02 6.28 -5.00
N LEU A 222 15.34 6.52 -6.12
CA LEU A 222 13.88 6.60 -6.18
C LEU A 222 13.21 5.26 -5.86
N LEU A 223 13.75 4.14 -6.37
CA LEU A 223 13.27 2.80 -6.04
C LEU A 223 13.47 2.47 -4.56
N ILE A 224 14.66 2.72 -4.00
CA ILE A 224 14.95 2.51 -2.58
C ILE A 224 13.99 3.33 -1.73
N SER A 225 13.80 4.61 -2.05
CA SER A 225 12.86 5.50 -1.36
C SER A 225 11.42 4.95 -1.38
N GLN A 226 11.00 4.29 -2.48
CA GLN A 226 9.67 3.68 -2.59
C GLN A 226 9.47 2.49 -1.65
N VAL A 227 10.52 1.73 -1.35
CA VAL A 227 10.44 0.52 -0.48
C VAL A 227 10.76 0.85 0.95
N THR A 228 11.90 1.52 1.16
CA THR A 228 12.45 1.75 2.49
C THR A 228 11.50 2.57 3.32
N LYS A 229 10.85 3.61 2.78
CA LYS A 229 9.93 4.44 3.56
C LYS A 229 8.70 3.66 4.09
N PRO A 230 7.95 2.92 3.26
CA PRO A 230 6.91 2.01 3.75
C PRO A 230 7.39 0.99 4.77
N VAL A 231 8.51 0.30 4.49
CA VAL A 231 9.03 -0.76 5.37
C VAL A 231 9.50 -0.18 6.71
N THR A 232 10.25 0.91 6.71
CA THR A 232 10.70 1.55 7.96
C THR A 232 9.54 2.11 8.75
N SER A 233 8.52 2.67 8.09
CA SER A 233 7.30 3.13 8.76
C SER A 233 6.57 1.97 9.44
N LEU A 234 6.45 0.83 8.75
CA LEU A 234 5.82 -0.37 9.29
C LEU A 234 6.61 -0.94 10.47
N THR A 235 7.93 -1.10 10.32
CA THR A 235 8.84 -1.57 11.36
C THR A 235 8.79 -0.65 12.58
N HIS A 236 8.85 0.67 12.38
CA HIS A 236 8.75 1.63 13.46
C HIS A 236 7.44 1.47 14.22
N LYS A 237 6.29 1.48 13.53
CA LYS A 237 4.95 1.32 14.13
C LYS A 237 4.77 -0.02 14.86
N LEU A 238 5.40 -1.09 14.37
CA LEU A 238 5.41 -2.38 15.05
C LEU A 238 6.28 -2.35 16.31
N SER A 239 7.44 -1.68 16.25
CA SER A 239 8.42 -1.65 17.33
C SER A 239 8.05 -0.70 18.48
N THR A 240 7.35 0.40 18.21
CA THR A 240 6.88 1.36 19.23
C THR A 240 5.52 0.96 19.74
N ASP A 241 5.21 1.07 21.03
CA ASP A 241 3.89 0.82 21.63
C ASP A 241 3.34 -0.61 21.43
N LEU A 242 4.16 -1.64 21.68
CA LEU A 242 3.86 -3.06 21.42
C LEU A 242 2.49 -3.56 21.92
N TYR A 243 1.92 -2.93 22.95
CA TYR A 243 0.66 -3.34 23.57
C TYR A 243 -0.57 -2.58 23.06
N ASP A 244 -0.38 -1.58 22.21
CA ASP A 244 -1.49 -0.87 21.60
C ASP A 244 -1.99 -1.62 20.35
N LEU A 245 -3.13 -2.29 20.51
CA LEU A 245 -3.82 -3.03 19.45
C LEU A 245 -4.69 -2.13 18.57
N THR A 246 -4.85 -0.85 18.92
CA THR A 246 -5.66 0.13 18.16
C THR A 246 -4.87 0.80 17.02
N LYS A 247 -3.60 0.41 16.84
CA LYS A 247 -2.73 0.99 15.81
C LYS A 247 -3.26 0.76 14.41
N SER A 248 -3.17 1.82 13.60
CA SER A 248 -3.42 1.75 12.16
C SER A 248 -2.12 1.75 11.35
N PHE A 249 -1.95 0.72 10.53
CA PHE A 249 -0.90 0.66 9.51
C PHE A 249 -1.39 1.33 8.23
N CYS A 250 -1.47 2.67 8.24
CA CYS A 250 -1.61 3.42 6.99
C CYS A 250 -0.26 3.42 6.26
N VAL A 251 -0.12 2.54 5.26
CA VAL A 251 1.02 2.52 4.34
C VAL A 251 0.48 2.86 2.94
N VAL A 252 0.95 3.98 2.41
CA VAL A 252 0.58 4.46 1.07
C VAL A 252 1.44 3.73 0.03
N SER A 253 1.12 2.47 -0.21
CA SER A 253 1.68 1.66 -1.29
C SER A 253 0.62 0.71 -1.84
N ARG A 254 0.64 0.47 -3.15
CA ARG A 254 -0.29 -0.47 -3.81
C ARG A 254 0.39 -1.75 -4.29
N ASP A 255 1.64 -1.96 -3.89
CA ASP A 255 2.41 -3.17 -4.17
C ASP A 255 2.40 -4.15 -2.99
N GLU A 256 3.33 -5.11 -2.99
CA GLU A 256 3.51 -6.12 -1.94
C GLU A 256 3.65 -5.48 -0.55
N THR A 257 4.23 -4.28 -0.45
CA THR A 257 4.38 -3.58 0.83
C THR A 257 3.04 -3.10 1.36
N GLY A 258 2.15 -2.64 0.48
CA GLY A 258 0.77 -2.30 0.84
C GLY A 258 -0.04 -3.52 1.24
N THR A 259 0.15 -4.63 0.53
CA THR A 259 -0.48 -5.91 0.87
C THR A 259 -0.04 -6.39 2.25
N MET A 260 1.25 -6.33 2.55
CA MET A 260 1.79 -6.66 3.87
C MET A 260 1.20 -5.78 4.99
N ALA A 261 1.12 -4.46 4.77
CA ALA A 261 0.52 -3.54 5.74
C ALA A 261 -0.96 -3.86 5.99
N HIS A 262 -1.71 -4.19 4.93
CA HIS A 262 -3.11 -4.60 5.05
C HIS A 262 -3.27 -5.91 5.84
N SER A 263 -2.47 -6.94 5.54
CA SER A 263 -2.48 -8.21 6.28
C SER A 263 -2.14 -8.03 7.76
N LEU A 264 -1.18 -7.16 8.08
CA LEU A 264 -0.84 -6.83 9.47
C LEU A 264 -1.97 -6.09 10.19
N ALA A 265 -2.67 -5.18 9.50
CA ALA A 265 -3.84 -4.51 10.07
C ALA A 265 -4.98 -5.49 10.36
N GLN A 266 -5.24 -6.43 9.46
CA GLN A 266 -6.23 -7.51 9.69
C GLN A 266 -5.82 -8.39 10.87
N PHE A 267 -4.54 -8.74 10.97
CA PHE A 267 -4.02 -9.54 12.09
C PHE A 267 -4.18 -8.83 13.44
N LEU A 268 -3.85 -7.53 13.53
CA LEU A 268 -4.07 -6.76 14.76
C LEU A 268 -5.55 -6.68 15.12
N SER A 269 -6.43 -6.44 14.15
CA SER A 269 -7.89 -6.40 14.39
C SER A 269 -8.41 -7.75 14.91
N ALA A 270 -7.88 -8.86 14.41
CA ALA A 270 -8.23 -10.19 14.92
C ALA A 270 -7.77 -10.40 16.38
N ILE A 271 -6.57 -9.93 16.74
CA ILE A 271 -6.09 -9.95 18.13
C ILE A 271 -6.96 -9.07 19.02
N GLU A 272 -7.26 -7.84 18.61
CA GLU A 272 -8.12 -6.91 19.35
C GLU A 272 -9.48 -7.54 19.66
N ASN A 273 -10.12 -8.12 18.64
CA ASN A 273 -11.40 -8.82 18.80
C ASN A 273 -11.28 -10.01 19.77
N SER A 274 -10.21 -10.81 19.66
CA SER A 274 -9.97 -11.93 20.56
C SER A 274 -9.75 -11.48 22.01
N THR A 275 -8.95 -10.43 22.24
CA THR A 275 -8.71 -9.86 23.57
C THR A 275 -9.97 -9.25 24.16
N GLY A 276 -10.76 -8.56 23.34
CA GLY A 276 -12.07 -8.04 23.72
C GLY A 276 -13.03 -9.15 24.17
N HIS A 277 -13.05 -10.27 23.43
CA HIS A 277 -13.84 -11.43 23.80
C HIS A 277 -13.38 -12.08 25.12
N SER A 278 -12.06 -12.27 25.29
CA SER A 278 -11.49 -12.78 26.54
C SER A 278 -11.79 -11.86 27.74
N LYS A 279 -11.74 -10.54 27.56
CA LYS A 279 -12.10 -9.56 28.60
C LYS A 279 -13.58 -9.66 28.98
N LYS A 280 -14.46 -9.84 28.00
CA LYS A 280 -15.89 -10.06 28.24
C LYS A 280 -16.11 -11.33 29.07
N ILE A 281 -15.51 -12.46 28.69
CA ILE A 281 -15.59 -13.73 29.44
C ILE A 281 -15.07 -13.56 30.87
N ALA A 282 -13.94 -12.88 31.06
CA ALA A 282 -13.39 -12.62 32.38
C ALA A 282 -14.33 -11.76 33.25
N THR A 283 -14.99 -10.77 32.66
CA THR A 283 -15.98 -9.91 33.33
C THR A 283 -17.23 -10.71 33.72
N ASP A 284 -17.72 -11.55 32.81
CA ASP A 284 -18.88 -12.42 33.05
C ASP A 284 -18.57 -13.45 34.17
N ASN A 285 -17.37 -14.04 34.16
CA ASN A 285 -16.90 -14.94 35.21
C ASN A 285 -16.76 -14.25 36.57
N LEU A 286 -16.26 -13.02 36.60
CA LEU A 286 -16.17 -12.23 37.83
C LEU A 286 -17.57 -11.96 38.41
N SER A 287 -18.52 -11.58 37.55
CA SER A 287 -19.92 -11.37 37.96
C SER A 287 -20.56 -12.67 38.47
N ALA A 288 -20.33 -13.80 37.81
CA ALA A 288 -20.80 -15.10 38.27
C ALA A 288 -20.21 -15.50 39.63
N ALA A 289 -18.90 -15.24 39.85
CA ALA A 289 -18.25 -15.49 41.13
C ALA A 289 -18.83 -14.61 42.26
N GLN A 290 -19.12 -13.34 41.99
CA GLN A 290 -19.79 -12.44 42.93
C GLN A 290 -21.19 -12.95 43.28
N ASN A 291 -21.97 -13.39 42.29
CA ASN A 291 -23.30 -13.98 42.52
C ASN A 291 -23.23 -15.27 43.36
N LEU A 292 -22.25 -16.14 43.09
CA LEU A 292 -22.03 -17.35 43.89
C LEU A 292 -21.62 -17.03 45.33
N GLN A 293 -20.83 -15.98 45.55
CA GLN A 293 -20.48 -15.52 46.89
C GLN A 293 -21.73 -15.04 47.65
N THR A 294 -22.58 -14.22 47.02
CA THR A 294 -23.86 -13.79 47.62
C THR A 294 -24.76 -14.98 47.93
N LEU A 295 -24.90 -15.94 47.01
CA LEU A 295 -25.69 -17.15 47.24
C LEU A 295 -25.12 -17.99 48.40
N SER A 296 -23.80 -18.12 48.49
CA SER A 296 -23.14 -18.83 49.59
C SER A 296 -23.40 -18.17 50.94
N GLU A 297 -23.43 -16.84 50.99
CA GLU A 297 -23.78 -16.08 52.20
C GLU A 297 -25.25 -16.30 52.58
N GLU A 298 -26.16 -16.29 51.61
CA GLU A 298 -27.59 -16.58 51.85
C GLU A 298 -27.80 -18.01 52.36
N ILE A 299 -27.15 -19.02 51.76
CA ILE A 299 -27.22 -20.41 52.21
C ILE A 299 -26.71 -20.52 53.64
N LYS A 300 -25.58 -19.88 53.98
CA LYS A 300 -25.05 -19.88 55.35
C LYS A 300 -26.07 -19.31 56.34
N GLN A 301 -26.74 -18.22 55.98
CA GLN A 301 -27.78 -17.61 56.81
C GLN A 301 -29.01 -18.52 56.96
N ARG A 302 -29.46 -19.17 55.88
CA ARG A 302 -30.56 -20.14 55.91
C ARG A 302 -30.23 -21.34 56.79
N VAL A 303 -29.03 -21.92 56.66
CA VAL A 303 -28.57 -23.03 57.52
C VAL A 303 -28.57 -22.63 58.99
N HIS A 304 -28.10 -21.42 59.33
CA HIS A 304 -28.18 -20.91 60.70
C HIS A 304 -29.64 -20.78 61.20
N THR A 305 -30.54 -20.31 60.33
CA THR A 305 -31.97 -20.15 60.65
C THR A 305 -32.65 -21.50 60.86
N GLU A 306 -32.43 -22.46 59.97
CA GLU A 306 -32.97 -23.82 60.08
C GLU A 306 -32.44 -24.54 61.31
N ASN A 307 -31.15 -24.40 61.62
CA ASN A 307 -30.57 -25.00 62.83
C ASN A 307 -31.20 -24.40 64.11
N ALA A 308 -31.48 -23.09 64.13
CA ALA A 308 -32.19 -22.45 65.24
C ALA A 308 -33.65 -22.92 65.38
N ILE A 309 -34.35 -23.11 64.24
CA ILE A 309 -35.71 -23.69 64.23
C ILE A 309 -35.68 -25.12 64.75
N ALA A 310 -34.75 -25.95 64.27
CA ALA A 310 -34.61 -27.34 64.71
C ALA A 310 -34.32 -27.43 66.22
N ALA A 311 -33.42 -26.59 66.74
CA ALA A 311 -33.14 -26.52 68.18
C ALA A 311 -34.38 -26.11 69.00
N THR A 312 -35.15 -25.14 68.51
CA THR A 312 -36.40 -24.69 69.14
C THR A 312 -37.46 -25.79 69.12
N SER A 313 -37.64 -26.45 67.98
CA SER A 313 -38.59 -27.56 67.82
C SER A 313 -38.23 -28.75 68.71
N THR A 314 -36.93 -29.06 68.83
CA THR A 314 -36.43 -30.09 69.75
C THR A 314 -36.73 -29.73 71.20
N LYS A 315 -36.53 -28.46 71.60
CA LYS A 315 -36.87 -27.97 72.95
C LYS A 315 -38.37 -28.08 73.23
N ASN A 316 -39.21 -27.68 72.27
CA ASN A 316 -40.67 -27.78 72.39
C ASN A 316 -41.15 -29.23 72.45
N ALA A 317 -40.62 -30.11 71.61
CA ALA A 317 -40.92 -31.55 71.66
C ALA A 317 -40.56 -32.14 73.02
N ARG A 318 -39.40 -31.77 73.57
CA ARG A 318 -38.99 -32.18 74.92
C ARG A 318 -39.94 -31.65 76.00
N SER A 319 -40.43 -30.42 75.88
CA SER A 319 -41.40 -29.88 76.85
C SER A 319 -42.75 -30.60 76.75
N ILE A 320 -43.22 -30.92 75.55
CA ILE A 320 -44.45 -31.71 75.34
C ILE A 320 -44.27 -33.11 75.91
N GLN A 321 -43.13 -33.75 75.67
CA GLN A 321 -42.83 -35.07 76.23
C GLN A 321 -42.89 -35.05 77.77
N VAL A 322 -42.33 -34.02 78.42
CA VAL A 322 -42.44 -33.85 79.87
C VAL A 322 -43.90 -33.71 80.32
N ILE A 323 -44.72 -32.94 79.61
CA ILE A 323 -46.16 -32.79 79.91
C ILE A 323 -46.89 -34.12 79.74
N VAL A 324 -46.60 -34.88 78.68
CA VAL A 324 -47.22 -36.18 78.43
C VAL A 324 -46.79 -37.19 79.50
N GLU A 325 -45.51 -37.25 79.84
CA GLU A 325 -45.00 -38.12 80.91
C GLU A 325 -45.65 -37.77 82.26
N GLN A 326 -45.82 -36.48 82.56
CA GLN A 326 -46.53 -36.03 83.76
C GLN A 326 -48.00 -36.44 83.71
N GLY A 327 -48.70 -36.20 82.59
CA GLY A 327 -50.09 -36.60 82.43
C GLY A 327 -50.31 -38.10 82.53
N VAL A 328 -49.39 -38.93 82.01
CA VAL A 328 -49.42 -40.40 82.17
C VAL A 328 -49.27 -40.79 83.64
N ARG A 329 -48.37 -40.15 84.39
CA ARG A 329 -48.23 -40.39 85.84
C ARG A 329 -49.49 -39.96 86.59
N ASP A 330 -50.00 -38.76 86.32
CA ASP A 330 -51.22 -38.26 86.96
C ASP A 330 -52.43 -39.18 86.67
N PHE A 331 -52.52 -39.74 85.45
CA PHE A 331 -53.53 -40.75 85.11
C PHE A 331 -53.32 -42.06 85.86
N ALA A 332 -52.08 -42.56 85.96
CA ALA A 332 -51.76 -43.77 86.71
C ALA A 332 -52.09 -43.61 88.20
N ASP A 333 -51.72 -42.48 88.81
CA ASP A 333 -52.04 -42.14 90.20
C ASP A 333 -53.57 -42.03 90.39
N THR A 334 -54.28 -41.45 89.43
CA THR A 334 -55.76 -41.36 89.49
C THR A 334 -56.40 -42.75 89.38
N GLN A 335 -55.88 -43.62 88.50
CA GLN A 335 -56.34 -44.99 88.37
C GLN A 335 -56.10 -45.78 89.67
N GLU A 336 -54.91 -45.68 90.26
CA GLU A 336 -54.57 -46.31 91.53
C GLU A 336 -55.48 -45.83 92.67
N ASN A 337 -55.77 -44.52 92.72
CA ASN A 337 -56.70 -43.95 93.68
C ASN A 337 -58.15 -44.43 93.47
N MET A 338 -58.60 -44.62 92.22
CA MET A 338 -59.92 -45.19 91.94
C MET A 338 -60.01 -46.66 92.32
N ASP A 339 -58.99 -47.47 91.99
CA ASP A 339 -58.93 -48.88 92.38
C ASP A 339 -58.90 -49.04 93.91
N TYR A 340 -58.22 -48.13 94.62
CA TYR A 340 -58.27 -48.05 96.08
C TYR A 340 -59.67 -47.71 96.60
N ALA A 341 -60.38 -46.76 95.98
CA ALA A 341 -61.75 -46.39 96.36
C ALA A 341 -62.78 -47.51 96.11
N PHE A 342 -62.57 -48.37 95.11
CA PHE A 342 -63.44 -49.53 94.82
C PHE A 342 -63.15 -50.77 95.68
N SER A 343 -62.07 -50.76 96.47
CA SER A 343 -61.68 -51.87 97.36
C SER A 343 -62.02 -51.64 98.83
N GLN A 344 -62.68 -50.51 99.15
CA GLN A 344 -63.44 -50.29 100.40
C GLN A 344 -64.92 -50.57 100.18
#